data_AF-A0A9E1Z0H2-F1
#
_entry.id   AF-A0A9E1Z0H2-F1
#
_cell.length_a   1.000
_cell.length_b   1.000
_cell.length_c   1.000
_cell.angle_alpha   90.00
_cell.angle_beta   90.00
_cell.angle_gamma   90.00
#
_symmetry.space_group_name_H-M   'P 1'
#
loop_
_entity.id
_entity.type
_entity.pdbx_description
1 polymer ?
#
loop_
_entity_poly.entity_id
_entity_poly.type
_entity_poly.pdbx_seq_one_letter_code
_entity_poly.pdbx_strand_id
1 'polypeptide(L)' 'PVQPGTYELSVALHDTTMKKVFERHTHLVRFSVEPGGGDHQTGLVALGGTWQARAGGA' A
#
# COMPACT_ATOMS: atom_id res chain seq x y z
N PRO A 1 -0.20 -2.67 -4.00
CA PRO A 1 -1.55 -2.23 -3.54
C PRO A 1 -1.64 -2.30 -2.01
N VAL A 2 -2.18 -1.27 -1.37
CA VAL A 2 -2.41 -1.23 0.09
C VAL A 2 -3.79 -1.78 0.43
N GLN A 3 -3.94 -2.32 1.63
CA GLN A 3 -5.21 -2.88 2.10
C GLN A 3 -6.18 -1.78 2.55
N PRO A 4 -7.47 -2.11 2.72
CA PRO A 4 -8.44 -1.17 3.27
C PRO A 4 -8.06 -0.72 4.67
N GLY A 5 -8.27 0.57 4.95
CA GLY A 5 -7.89 1.17 6.21
C GLY A 5 -7.65 2.66 6.10
N THR A 6 -7.19 3.25 7.21
CA THR A 6 -6.89 4.68 7.27
C THR A 6 -5.39 4.92 7.32
N TYR A 7 -4.92 5.83 6.47
CA TYR A 7 -3.51 6.12 6.26
C TYR A 7 -3.23 7.61 6.34
N GLU A 8 -1.95 7.94 6.55
CA GLU A 8 -1.43 9.31 6.53
C GLU A 8 -0.31 9.42 5.51
N LEU A 9 -0.28 10.53 4.75
CA LEU A 9 0.73 10.83 3.75
C LEU A 9 1.67 11.92 4.27
N SER A 10 2.97 11.65 4.22
CA SER A 10 4.02 12.66 4.44
C SER A 10 4.79 12.88 3.14
N VAL A 11 5.19 14.12 2.85
CA VAL A 11 5.92 14.49 1.62
C VAL A 11 7.12 15.37 1.95
N ALA A 12 8.18 15.26 1.15
CA ALA A 12 9.36 16.10 1.26
C ALA A 12 9.92 16.43 -0.12
N LEU A 13 10.44 17.64 -0.27
CA LEU A 13 11.18 18.09 -1.44
C LEU A 13 12.67 18.06 -1.11
N HIS A 14 13.42 17.30 -1.90
CA HIS A 14 14.86 17.16 -1.75
C HIS A 14 15.59 17.69 -2.98
N ASP A 15 16.90 17.95 -2.82
CA ASP A 15 17.79 18.03 -3.95
C ASP A 15 17.92 16.67 -4.65
N THR A 16 18.47 16.65 -5.87
CA THR A 16 18.60 15.41 -6.65
C THR A 16 19.50 14.37 -5.98
N THR A 17 20.37 14.80 -5.07
CA THR A 17 21.24 13.89 -4.30
C THR A 17 20.56 13.30 -3.06
N MET A 18 19.33 13.73 -2.74
CA MET A 18 18.56 13.39 -1.53
C MET A 18 19.22 13.81 -0.21
N LYS A 19 20.30 14.60 -0.24
CA LYS A 19 21.07 15.01 0.95
C LYS A 19 20.53 16.27 1.60
N LYS A 20 19.89 17.15 0.83
CA LYS A 20 19.31 18.40 1.34
C LYS A 20 17.80 18.36 1.22
N VAL A 21 17.12 18.67 2.31
CA VAL A 21 15.67 18.88 2.35
C VAL A 21 15.38 20.37 2.18
N PHE A 22 14.56 20.72 1.21
CA PHE A 22 14.06 22.09 1.04
C PHE A 22 12.77 22.31 1.81
N GLU A 23 11.88 21.33 1.77
CA GLU A 23 10.56 21.40 2.40
C GLU A 23 10.11 20.02 2.84
N ARG A 24 9.37 19.95 3.95
CA ARG A 24 8.83 18.70 4.49
C ARG A 24 7.51 18.95 5.19
N HIS A 25 6.52 18.14 4.83
CA HIS A 25 5.25 18.06 5.51
C HIS A 25 5.05 16.65 6.06
N THR A 26 4.80 16.55 7.36
CA THR A 26 4.57 15.28 8.05
C THR A 26 3.09 15.15 8.35
N HIS A 27 2.52 13.98 8.08
CA HIS A 27 1.08 13.70 8.22
C HIS A 27 0.20 14.76 7.51
N LEU A 28 0.60 15.14 6.28
CA LEU A 28 0.00 16.22 5.50
C LEU A 28 -1.47 15.96 5.18
N VAL A 29 -1.80 14.73 4.80
CA VAL A 29 -3.17 14.32 4.45
C VAL A 29 -3.47 12.96 5.07
N ARG A 30 -4.68 12.82 5.59
CA ARG A 30 -5.28 11.55 6.01
C ARG A 30 -6.28 11.10 4.96
N PHE A 31 -6.24 9.82 4.57
CA PHE A 31 -7.16 9.25 3.59
C PHE A 31 -7.56 7.83 3.96
N SER A 32 -8.73 7.41 3.47
CA SER A 32 -9.23 6.05 3.62
C SER A 32 -9.09 5.28 2.32
N VAL A 33 -8.69 4.02 2.43
CA VAL A 33 -8.71 3.05 1.34
C VAL A 33 -9.89 2.13 1.57
N GLU A 34 -10.80 2.09 0.61
CA GLU A 34 -11.95 1.19 0.64
C GLU A 34 -11.61 -0.16 -0.01
N PRO A 35 -12.29 -1.26 0.36
CA PRO A 35 -12.15 -2.54 -0.31
C PRO A 35 -12.45 -2.42 -1.81
N GLY A 36 -11.45 -2.71 -2.65
CA GLY A 36 -11.70 -3.05 -4.05
C GLY A 36 -12.36 -4.42 -4.12
N GLY A 37 -13.28 -4.65 -5.07
CA GLY A 37 -14.08 -5.89 -5.19
C GLY A 37 -13.30 -7.18 -5.52
N GLY A 38 -12.01 -7.26 -5.21
CA GLY A 38 -11.21 -8.48 -5.28
C GLY A 38 -11.35 -9.36 -4.04
N ASP A 39 -10.72 -10.53 -4.07
CA ASP A 39 -10.76 -11.50 -2.97
C ASP A 39 -10.30 -10.89 -1.64
N HIS A 40 -10.93 -11.31 -0.54
CA HIS A 40 -10.53 -10.91 0.80
C HIS A 40 -9.05 -11.27 1.04
N GLN A 41 -8.24 -10.27 1.36
CA GLN A 41 -6.83 -10.43 1.70
C GLN A 41 -6.62 -10.02 3.16
N THR A 42 -5.85 -10.79 3.91
CA THR A 42 -5.47 -10.47 5.28
C THR A 42 -4.06 -9.87 5.34
N GLY A 43 -3.85 -8.86 6.20
CA GLY A 43 -2.54 -8.22 6.40
C GLY A 43 -2.52 -6.75 5.99
N LEU A 44 -1.33 -6.15 5.86
CA LEU A 44 -1.17 -4.73 5.52
C LEU A 44 -1.00 -4.47 4.01
N VAL A 45 -0.48 -5.46 3.27
CA VAL A 45 -0.12 -5.34 1.85
C VAL A 45 -0.73 -6.49 1.07
N ALA A 46 -1.26 -6.20 -0.11
CA ALA A 46 -1.67 -7.23 -1.08
C ALA A 46 -0.44 -7.66 -1.89
N LEU A 47 0.04 -8.89 -1.66
CA LEU A 47 1.14 -9.47 -2.43
C LEU A 47 0.67 -10.02 -3.79
N GLY A 48 -0.64 -10.31 -3.92
CA GLY A 48 -1.21 -10.92 -5.11
C GLY A 48 -0.79 -12.38 -5.30
N GLY A 49 -1.15 -12.95 -6.45
CA GLY A 49 -0.83 -14.33 -6.83
C GLY A 49 -2.07 -15.16 -7.17
N THR A 50 -1.85 -16.28 -7.86
CA THR A 50 -2.91 -17.25 -8.17
C THR A 50 -2.68 -18.52 -7.36
N TRP A 51 -3.71 -18.96 -6.65
CA TRP A 51 -3.69 -20.27 -6.00
C TRP A 51 -4.35 -21.31 -6.91
N GLN A 52 -3.68 -22.43 -7.14
CA GLN A 52 -4.23 -23.55 -7.91
C GLN A 52 -4.22 -24.81 -7.03
N ALA A 53 -5.40 -25.34 -6.72
CA ALA A 53 -5.52 -26.67 -6.18
C ALA A 53 -5.19 -27.68 -7.28
N ARG A 54 -4.27 -28.63 -7.02
CA ARG A 54 -4.23 -29.85 -7.85
C ARG A 54 -5.41 -30.72 -7.44
N ALA A 55 -6.29 -31.04 -8.38
CA ALA A 55 -7.30 -32.05 -8.16
C ALA A 55 -6.61 -33.38 -7.85
N GLY A 56 -6.81 -33.92 -6.65
CA GLY A 56 -6.39 -35.27 -6.32
C GLY A 56 -7.13 -36.22 -7.23
N GLY A 57 -6.41 -36.90 -8.13
CA GLY A 57 -6.97 -37.94 -8.98
C GLY A 57 -7.55 -39.06 -8.11
N ALA A 58 -8.80 -39.42 -8.39
CA ALA A 58 -9.46 -40.60 -7.85
C ALA A 58 -8.97 -41.87 -8.57
#